data_AF-A0A086Q2Z3-F1
#
_entry.id   AF-A0A086Q2Z3-F1
#
_cell.length_a   1.000
_cell.length_b   1.000
_cell.length_c   1.000
_cell.angle_alpha   90.00
_cell.angle_beta   90.00
_cell.angle_gamma   90.00
#
_symmetry.space_group_name_H-M   'P 1'
#
loop_
_entity.id
_entity.type
_entity.pdbx_description
1 polymer ?
#
loop_
_entity_poly.entity_id
_entity_poly.type
_entity_poly.pdbx_seq_one_letter_code
_entity_poly.pdbx_strand_id
1 'polypeptide(L)'
;AEEQVRRYCREFCGKRLHQVQQEIQKQQQRLPMAPQALAEWAIYEQRLQRSLLTDEVNRGGRDFASADVCEEELRAYDEKVENLFLFLHKENTKKIAADMQKAEEQTVAFFAEQLKQHPLEMLRPLEEFRALLFEWKTGAWEIFEQKVEDLRAVRQIYSVFEQRLTTELKRLEQQSLQHWDEKCTEIASDILHKWSNTYKAEVIASFPKIQSLPVDEDILHAASQNKMQDALDEMNELYCAKTAPWQKVASQLKEVMLERQKELEMQNVEAIKTNCKEPLDKLLKKLRPEAESRYFWTTFVSLARREALAVLSSQNAQTRATVLLSERLVNRVTEHWLETDVRATYADTIWRNMVNLCEQIAGGIIGIGGLIVFSTYNIWMGVGMMAVGAWLLFGILTLIGWMRGAFKFTVQGLWHGLQDRVGLEAAVGIFFITAAIVGASGFRWFSIRKARTVAYAAGPQAYQTNPISMSRPCSVDPVAYGMAPGLSRASQSSVPQQMEFPTPLGVRSSAAPTSSMMYDSIFPDAERKSRYSTAYVG
;
A
#
# COMPACT_ATOMS: atom_id res chain seq x y z
N ALA A 1 -90.85 6.84 33.97
CA ALA A 1 -90.96 7.89 32.93
C ALA A 1 -89.63 8.07 32.22
N GLU A 2 -88.53 8.31 32.96
CA GLU A 2 -87.18 8.47 32.40
C GLU A 2 -86.73 7.30 31.50
N GLU A 3 -86.94 6.04 31.91
CA GLU A 3 -86.54 4.88 31.09
C GLU A 3 -87.33 4.76 29.77
N GLN A 4 -88.56 5.27 29.72
CA GLN A 4 -89.34 5.33 28.47
C GLN A 4 -88.82 6.42 27.54
N VAL A 5 -88.41 7.57 28.10
CA VAL A 5 -87.78 8.66 27.32
C VAL A 5 -86.40 8.22 26.80
N ARG A 6 -85.61 7.51 27.62
CA ARG A 6 -84.34 6.91 27.20
C ARG A 6 -84.52 5.96 26.02
N ARG A 7 -85.50 5.03 26.13
CA ARG A 7 -85.79 4.05 25.07
C ARG A 7 -86.26 4.73 23.79
N TYR A 8 -87.09 5.78 23.91
CA TYR A 8 -87.53 6.60 22.79
C TYR A 8 -86.33 7.24 22.07
N CYS A 9 -85.49 8.00 22.78
CA CYS A 9 -84.31 8.65 22.19
C CYS A 9 -83.33 7.64 21.58
N ARG A 10 -83.09 6.51 22.25
CA ARG A 10 -82.20 5.45 21.75
C ARG A 10 -82.68 4.84 20.41
N GLU A 11 -83.98 4.72 20.20
CA GLU A 11 -84.53 4.19 18.94
C GLU A 11 -84.26 5.14 17.76
N PHE A 12 -84.45 6.45 17.95
CA PHE A 12 -84.11 7.45 16.94
C PHE A 12 -82.60 7.51 16.69
N CYS A 13 -81.79 7.53 17.75
CA CYS A 13 -80.32 7.47 17.63
C CYS A 13 -79.87 6.22 16.84
N GLY A 14 -80.46 5.06 17.12
CA GLY A 14 -80.14 3.81 16.42
C GLY A 14 -80.51 3.85 14.93
N LYS A 15 -81.71 4.34 14.60
CA LYS A 15 -82.15 4.48 13.21
C LYS A 15 -81.27 5.45 12.44
N ARG A 16 -80.93 6.59 13.04
CA ARG A 16 -80.08 7.61 12.41
C ARG A 16 -78.64 7.13 12.25
N LEU A 17 -78.10 6.42 13.24
CA LEU A 17 -76.76 5.83 13.16
C LEU A 17 -76.65 4.87 11.97
N HIS A 18 -77.71 4.09 11.71
CA HIS A 18 -77.72 3.21 10.54
C HIS A 18 -77.69 3.97 9.21
N GLN A 19 -78.34 5.14 9.12
CA GLN A 19 -78.27 6.00 7.94
C GLN A 19 -76.87 6.59 7.74
N VAL A 20 -76.23 7.07 8.82
CA VAL A 20 -74.85 7.56 8.77
C VAL A 20 -73.90 6.46 8.29
N GLN A 21 -74.07 5.22 8.77
CA GLN A 21 -73.27 4.08 8.31
C GLN A 21 -73.42 3.84 6.80
N GLN A 22 -74.62 3.97 6.25
CA GLN A 22 -74.86 3.82 4.81
C GLN A 22 -74.18 4.92 3.99
N GLU A 23 -74.24 6.18 4.44
CA GLU A 23 -73.54 7.28 3.77
C GLU A 23 -72.02 7.14 3.83
N ILE A 24 -71.48 6.70 4.98
CA ILE A 24 -70.05 6.41 5.12
C ILE A 24 -69.61 5.26 4.20
N GLN A 25 -70.42 4.20 4.05
CA GLN A 25 -70.13 3.13 3.10
C GLN A 25 -70.09 3.63 1.65
N LYS A 26 -71.03 4.50 1.24
CA LYS A 26 -71.01 5.12 -0.08
C LYS A 26 -69.75 5.97 -0.26
N GLN A 27 -69.37 6.72 0.76
CA GLN A 27 -68.16 7.56 0.70
C GLN A 27 -66.88 6.73 0.68
N GLN A 28 -66.84 5.57 1.34
CA GLN A 28 -65.71 4.65 1.34
C GLN A 28 -65.35 4.13 -0.08
N GLN A 29 -66.35 4.00 -0.95
CA GLN A 29 -66.17 3.62 -2.36
C GLN A 29 -65.49 4.73 -3.19
N ARG A 30 -65.55 5.98 -2.74
CA ARG A 30 -64.96 7.15 -3.43
C ARG A 30 -63.53 7.46 -2.98
N LEU A 31 -63.00 6.74 -1.99
CA LEU A 31 -61.62 6.90 -1.55
C LEU A 31 -60.62 6.28 -2.57
N PRO A 32 -59.43 6.86 -2.78
CA PRO A 32 -58.87 7.99 -2.02
C PRO A 32 -59.35 9.36 -2.50
N MET A 33 -59.36 10.32 -1.58
CA MET A 33 -59.68 11.72 -1.87
C MET A 33 -58.83 12.67 -1.03
N ALA A 34 -58.75 13.94 -1.44
CA ALA A 34 -58.03 14.97 -0.70
C ALA A 34 -58.52 15.04 0.77
N PRO A 35 -57.62 15.02 1.78
CA PRO A 35 -58.03 14.99 3.18
C PRO A 35 -58.89 16.19 3.60
N GLN A 36 -58.64 17.35 3.01
CA GLN A 36 -59.43 18.54 3.27
C GLN A 36 -60.87 18.37 2.78
N ALA A 37 -61.07 17.85 1.56
CA ALA A 37 -62.40 17.56 1.04
C ALA A 37 -63.14 16.49 1.87
N LEU A 38 -62.43 15.48 2.38
CA LEU A 38 -63.01 14.49 3.28
C LEU A 38 -63.41 15.10 4.63
N ALA A 39 -62.58 15.97 5.20
CA ALA A 39 -62.86 16.65 6.46
C ALA A 39 -64.04 17.63 6.35
N GLU A 40 -64.10 18.41 5.27
CA GLU A 40 -65.21 19.32 4.98
C GLU A 40 -66.54 18.55 4.82
N TRP A 41 -66.51 17.44 4.09
CA TRP A 41 -67.67 16.55 3.97
C TRP A 41 -68.08 15.95 5.32
N ALA A 42 -67.13 15.45 6.12
CA ALA A 42 -67.42 14.85 7.43
C ALA A 42 -68.06 15.86 8.40
N ILE A 43 -67.56 17.10 8.45
CA ILE A 43 -68.11 18.18 9.28
C ILE A 43 -69.52 18.53 8.83
N TYR A 44 -69.75 18.66 7.51
CA TYR A 44 -71.07 18.94 6.95
C TYR A 44 -72.07 17.83 7.31
N GLU A 45 -71.69 16.58 7.08
CA GLU A 45 -72.54 15.41 7.31
C GLU A 45 -72.85 15.24 8.80
N GLN A 46 -71.86 15.41 9.69
CA GLN A 46 -72.08 15.34 11.13
C GLN A 46 -73.09 16.38 11.62
N ARG A 47 -72.98 17.63 11.15
CA ARG A 47 -73.93 18.71 11.50
C ARG A 47 -75.33 18.44 10.98
N LEU A 48 -75.45 17.99 9.72
CA LEU A 48 -76.73 17.68 9.09
C LEU A 48 -77.45 16.54 9.80
N GLN A 49 -76.72 15.47 10.12
CA GLN A 49 -77.31 14.29 10.78
C GLN A 49 -77.71 14.60 12.22
N ARG A 50 -76.93 15.44 12.92
CA ARG A 50 -77.27 15.94 14.25
C ARG A 50 -78.53 16.81 14.23
N SER A 51 -78.64 17.77 13.31
CA SER A 51 -79.82 18.65 13.25
C SER A 51 -81.08 17.85 12.94
N LEU A 52 -81.01 16.91 11.99
CA LEU A 52 -82.15 16.07 11.62
C LEU A 52 -82.56 15.13 12.77
N LEU A 53 -81.61 14.62 13.56
CA LEU A 53 -81.90 13.82 14.74
C LEU A 53 -82.62 14.66 15.81
N THR A 54 -82.16 15.89 16.09
CA THR A 54 -82.81 16.79 17.05
C THR A 54 -84.23 17.14 16.62
N ASP A 55 -84.44 17.45 15.33
CA ASP A 55 -85.78 17.73 14.79
C ASP A 55 -86.72 16.51 14.87
N GLU A 56 -86.21 15.30 14.63
CA GLU A 56 -86.99 14.05 14.71
C GLU A 56 -87.38 13.70 16.16
N VAL A 57 -86.47 13.90 17.12
CA VAL A 57 -86.73 13.66 18.56
C VAL A 57 -87.74 14.67 19.11
N ASN A 58 -87.74 15.91 18.63
CA ASN A 58 -88.63 16.98 19.08
C ASN A 58 -89.95 17.09 18.31
N ARG A 59 -90.18 16.24 17.29
CA ARG A 59 -91.32 16.30 16.35
C ARG A 59 -92.71 16.17 17.00
N GLY A 60 -92.78 15.85 18.30
CA GLY A 60 -93.99 15.78 19.12
C GLY A 60 -94.32 17.04 19.94
N GLY A 61 -93.60 18.16 19.76
CA GLY A 61 -93.90 19.44 20.43
C GLY A 61 -93.45 19.55 21.89
N ARG A 62 -92.65 18.60 22.37
CA ARG A 62 -91.92 18.69 23.65
C ARG A 62 -90.43 18.63 23.35
N ASP A 63 -89.63 19.38 24.10
CA ASP A 63 -88.18 19.41 23.97
C ASP A 63 -87.56 18.19 24.66
N PHE A 64 -87.73 17.01 24.05
CA PHE A 64 -87.18 15.77 24.57
C PHE A 64 -85.64 15.74 24.46
N ALA A 65 -85.07 16.47 23.50
CA ALA A 65 -83.63 16.58 23.32
C ALA A 65 -82.92 17.29 24.48
N SER A 66 -83.62 18.17 25.23
CA SER A 66 -83.09 18.86 26.41
C SER A 66 -83.26 18.09 27.72
N ALA A 67 -83.84 16.88 27.69
CA ALA A 67 -83.96 16.05 28.88
C ALA A 67 -82.62 15.34 29.14
N ASP A 68 -82.09 15.41 30.36
CA ASP A 68 -80.79 14.86 30.76
C ASP A 68 -80.56 13.41 30.26
N VAL A 69 -81.59 12.58 30.38
CA VAL A 69 -81.55 11.15 29.99
C VAL A 69 -81.50 10.95 28.46
N CYS A 70 -82.07 11.88 27.69
CA CYS A 70 -81.98 11.88 26.23
C CYS A 70 -80.65 12.50 25.76
N GLU A 71 -80.15 13.51 26.48
CA GLU A 71 -78.86 14.13 26.21
C GLU A 71 -77.71 13.12 26.34
N GLU A 72 -77.74 12.23 27.33
CA GLU A 72 -76.79 11.11 27.46
C GLU A 72 -76.77 10.21 26.20
N GLU A 73 -77.94 9.81 25.70
CA GLU A 73 -78.04 8.96 24.51
C GLU A 73 -77.63 9.71 23.23
N LEU A 74 -77.88 11.01 23.18
CA LEU A 74 -77.46 11.90 22.10
C LEU A 74 -75.94 12.12 22.09
N ARG A 75 -75.29 12.22 23.25
CA ARG A 75 -73.81 12.27 23.36
C ARG A 75 -73.19 10.94 22.95
N ALA A 76 -73.76 9.82 23.39
CA ALA A 76 -73.31 8.49 22.99
C ALA A 76 -73.49 8.23 21.48
N TYR A 77 -74.49 8.86 20.85
CA TYR A 77 -74.63 8.87 19.40
C TYR A 77 -73.51 9.67 18.72
N ASP A 78 -73.22 10.89 19.19
CA ASP A 78 -72.17 11.73 18.61
C ASP A 78 -70.80 11.05 18.67
N GLU A 79 -70.48 10.39 19.78
CA GLU A 79 -69.23 9.61 19.94
C GLU A 79 -69.15 8.45 18.92
N LYS A 80 -70.26 7.75 18.66
CA LYS A 80 -70.30 6.68 17.65
C LYS A 80 -70.12 7.21 16.24
N VAL A 81 -70.73 8.36 15.93
CA VAL A 81 -70.60 9.01 14.63
C VAL A 81 -69.17 9.51 14.41
N GLU A 82 -68.57 10.14 15.41
CA GLU A 82 -67.18 10.58 15.38
C GLU A 82 -66.22 9.40 15.12
N ASN A 83 -66.42 8.27 15.81
CA ASN A 83 -65.64 7.05 15.57
C ASN A 83 -65.76 6.52 14.13
N LEU A 84 -66.93 6.61 13.50
CA LEU A 84 -67.10 6.21 12.11
C LEU A 84 -66.37 7.15 11.14
N PHE A 85 -66.33 8.45 11.39
CA PHE A 85 -65.56 9.39 10.59
C PHE A 85 -64.05 9.22 10.79
N LEU A 86 -63.59 8.99 12.02
CA LEU A 86 -62.19 8.65 12.31
C LEU A 86 -61.76 7.37 11.56
N PHE A 87 -62.63 6.36 11.52
CA PHE A 87 -62.41 5.16 10.72
C PHE A 87 -62.26 5.49 9.23
N LEU A 88 -63.14 6.33 8.68
CA LEU A 88 -63.08 6.73 7.26
C LEU A 88 -61.80 7.52 6.93
N HIS A 89 -61.37 8.42 7.82
CA HIS A 89 -60.09 9.14 7.68
C HIS A 89 -58.89 8.19 7.69
N LYS A 90 -58.90 7.18 8.57
CA LYS A 90 -57.86 6.15 8.62
C LYS A 90 -57.81 5.31 7.35
N GLU A 91 -58.97 4.90 6.83
CA GLU A 91 -59.05 4.16 5.56
C GLU A 91 -58.60 5.00 4.36
N ASN A 92 -58.94 6.29 4.32
CA ASN A 92 -58.45 7.20 3.27
C ASN A 92 -56.92 7.32 3.32
N THR A 93 -56.37 7.56 4.50
CA THR A 93 -54.92 7.64 4.73
C THR A 93 -54.20 6.37 4.28
N LYS A 94 -54.77 5.21 4.58
CA LYS A 94 -54.22 3.90 4.17
C LYS A 94 -54.22 3.74 2.64
N LYS A 95 -55.30 4.11 1.96
CA LYS A 95 -55.38 4.07 0.48
C LYS A 95 -54.39 5.06 -0.16
N ILE A 96 -54.30 6.30 0.34
CA ILE A 96 -53.33 7.29 -0.11
C ILE A 96 -51.90 6.77 0.02
N ALA A 97 -51.55 6.17 1.16
CA ALA A 97 -50.23 5.59 1.37
C ALA A 97 -49.94 4.42 0.41
N ALA A 98 -50.95 3.58 0.11
CA ALA A 98 -50.81 2.49 -0.86
C ALA A 98 -50.56 3.00 -2.29
N ASP A 99 -51.26 4.06 -2.70
CA ASP A 99 -51.06 4.67 -4.02
C ASP A 99 -49.69 5.35 -4.13
N MET A 100 -49.24 6.05 -3.08
CA MET A 100 -47.89 6.64 -3.03
C MET A 100 -46.81 5.55 -3.09
N GLN A 101 -46.97 4.45 -2.37
CA GLN A 101 -46.04 3.32 -2.43
C GLN A 101 -45.98 2.73 -3.84
N LYS A 102 -47.13 2.53 -4.49
CA LYS A 102 -47.17 2.01 -5.86
C LYS A 102 -46.50 2.98 -6.86
N ALA A 103 -46.68 4.29 -6.66
CA ALA A 103 -46.00 5.30 -7.47
C ALA A 103 -44.47 5.26 -7.27
N GLU A 104 -44.01 5.13 -6.02
CA GLU A 104 -42.59 4.96 -5.68
C GLU A 104 -42.00 3.72 -6.38
N GLU A 105 -42.65 2.55 -6.24
CA GLU A 105 -42.21 1.29 -6.84
C GLU A 105 -42.10 1.39 -8.37
N GLN A 106 -43.08 2.01 -9.02
CA GLN A 106 -43.06 2.22 -10.48
C GLN A 106 -41.97 3.19 -10.92
N THR A 107 -41.65 4.19 -10.08
CA THR A 107 -40.59 5.17 -10.34
C THR A 107 -39.21 4.52 -10.28
N VAL A 108 -38.98 3.73 -9.23
CA VAL A 108 -37.76 2.93 -9.07
C VAL A 108 -37.61 1.94 -10.22
N ALA A 109 -38.69 1.27 -10.61
CA ALA A 109 -38.69 0.33 -11.72
C ALA A 109 -38.35 1.01 -13.05
N PHE A 110 -38.88 2.22 -13.31
CA PHE A 110 -38.54 2.99 -14.50
C PHE A 110 -37.05 3.27 -14.60
N PHE A 111 -36.42 3.79 -13.54
CA PHE A 111 -34.98 4.07 -13.54
C PHE A 111 -34.16 2.79 -13.77
N ALA A 112 -34.50 1.71 -13.08
CA ALA A 112 -33.80 0.44 -13.21
C ALA A 112 -33.94 -0.18 -14.62
N GLU A 113 -35.05 0.09 -15.30
CA GLU A 113 -35.32 -0.43 -16.64
C GLU A 113 -34.54 0.35 -17.72
N GLN A 114 -34.30 1.66 -17.54
CA GLN A 114 -33.49 2.45 -18.49
C GLN A 114 -32.09 1.86 -18.69
N LEU A 115 -31.43 1.45 -17.60
CA LEU A 115 -30.11 0.81 -17.65
C LEU A 115 -30.13 -0.54 -18.38
N LYS A 116 -31.22 -1.30 -18.26
CA LYS A 116 -31.35 -2.60 -18.92
C LYS A 116 -31.63 -2.47 -20.41
N GLN A 117 -32.45 -1.50 -20.79
CA GLN A 117 -32.87 -1.29 -22.18
C GLN A 117 -31.75 -0.67 -23.02
N HIS A 118 -30.84 0.06 -22.38
CA HIS A 118 -29.79 0.82 -23.07
C HIS A 118 -28.37 0.47 -22.57
N PRO A 119 -27.91 -0.80 -22.73
CA PRO A 119 -26.63 -1.24 -22.19
C PRO A 119 -25.42 -0.52 -22.80
N LEU A 120 -25.54 -0.03 -24.04
CA LEU A 120 -24.47 0.72 -24.73
C LEU A 120 -24.27 2.12 -24.18
N GLU A 121 -25.26 2.68 -23.49
CA GLU A 121 -25.17 4.02 -22.88
C GLU A 121 -24.13 4.07 -21.76
N MET A 122 -23.81 2.91 -21.18
CA MET A 122 -22.72 2.78 -20.21
C MET A 122 -21.33 2.95 -20.82
N LEU A 123 -21.19 2.89 -22.14
CA LEU A 123 -19.91 3.09 -22.84
C LEU A 123 -19.72 4.55 -23.27
N ARG A 124 -20.52 5.47 -22.76
CA ARG A 124 -20.32 6.90 -22.96
C ARG A 124 -19.28 7.48 -22.00
N PRO A 125 -18.60 8.58 -22.38
CA PRO A 125 -17.75 9.33 -21.47
C PRO A 125 -18.46 9.66 -20.15
N LEU A 126 -17.71 9.71 -19.05
CA LEU A 126 -18.27 9.82 -17.69
C LEU A 126 -19.25 10.99 -17.53
N GLU A 127 -18.93 12.15 -18.08
CA GLU A 127 -19.79 13.34 -17.97
C GLU A 127 -21.10 13.20 -18.76
N GLU A 128 -21.06 12.55 -19.93
CA GLU A 128 -22.25 12.24 -20.71
C GLU A 128 -23.11 11.19 -19.99
N PHE A 129 -22.48 10.16 -19.41
CA PHE A 129 -23.18 9.15 -18.63
C PHE A 129 -23.84 9.75 -17.38
N ARG A 130 -23.15 10.68 -16.68
CA ARG A 130 -23.74 11.43 -15.56
C ARG A 130 -24.94 12.27 -15.98
N ALA A 131 -24.86 12.93 -17.13
CA ALA A 131 -25.98 13.69 -17.68
C ALA A 131 -27.19 12.77 -17.96
N LEU A 132 -26.97 11.60 -18.57
CA LEU A 132 -28.02 10.61 -18.78
C LEU A 132 -28.64 10.09 -17.49
N LEU A 133 -27.82 9.77 -16.47
CA LEU A 133 -28.33 9.37 -15.16
C LEU A 133 -29.18 10.47 -14.52
N PHE A 134 -28.77 11.73 -14.68
CA PHE A 134 -29.54 12.88 -14.21
C PHE A 134 -30.88 13.03 -14.96
N GLU A 135 -30.88 12.86 -16.28
CA GLU A 135 -32.10 12.86 -17.10
C GLU A 135 -33.06 11.75 -16.68
N TRP A 136 -32.58 10.50 -16.55
CA TRP A 136 -33.41 9.37 -16.12
C TRP A 136 -33.95 9.55 -14.71
N LYS A 137 -33.14 10.09 -13.80
CA LYS A 137 -33.57 10.43 -12.44
C LYS A 137 -34.64 11.52 -12.44
N THR A 138 -34.52 12.52 -13.32
CA THR A 138 -35.50 13.60 -13.47
C THR A 138 -36.81 13.07 -14.06
N GLY A 139 -36.75 12.27 -15.13
CA GLY A 139 -37.93 11.61 -15.68
C GLY A 139 -38.60 10.63 -14.71
N ALA A 140 -37.82 9.94 -13.88
CA ALA A 140 -38.34 9.12 -12.79
C ALA A 140 -39.13 9.99 -11.79
N TRP A 141 -38.56 11.12 -11.36
CA TRP A 141 -39.25 12.07 -10.49
C TRP A 141 -40.56 12.61 -11.10
N GLU A 142 -40.56 12.96 -12.37
CA GLU A 142 -41.77 13.42 -13.07
C GLU A 142 -42.89 12.37 -13.06
N ILE A 143 -42.54 11.08 -13.22
CA ILE A 143 -43.51 9.97 -13.13
C ILE A 143 -44.11 9.86 -11.73
N PHE A 144 -43.29 10.06 -10.68
CA PHE A 144 -43.78 10.09 -9.31
C PHE A 144 -44.72 11.27 -9.10
N GLU A 145 -44.29 12.48 -9.44
CA GLU A 145 -45.06 13.71 -9.26
C GLU A 145 -46.41 13.66 -9.98
N GLN A 146 -46.44 13.17 -11.22
CA GLN A 146 -47.68 13.03 -12.01
C GLN A 146 -48.69 12.08 -11.35
N LYS A 147 -48.23 11.02 -10.66
CA LYS A 147 -49.12 10.05 -10.02
C LYS A 147 -49.65 10.48 -8.66
N VAL A 148 -48.96 11.41 -7.99
CA VAL A 148 -49.29 11.86 -6.64
C VAL A 148 -49.74 13.32 -6.59
N GLU A 149 -49.97 13.95 -7.75
CA GLU A 149 -50.34 15.38 -7.88
C GLU A 149 -51.49 15.76 -6.95
N ASP A 150 -52.61 15.02 -7.03
CA ASP A 150 -53.81 15.22 -6.21
C ASP A 150 -53.60 14.92 -4.70
N LEU A 151 -52.49 14.24 -4.37
CA LEU A 151 -52.17 13.77 -3.02
C LEU A 151 -51.06 14.61 -2.35
N ARG A 152 -50.49 15.58 -3.06
CA ARG A 152 -49.42 16.47 -2.57
C ARG A 152 -49.84 17.32 -1.37
N ALA A 153 -51.14 17.60 -1.25
CA ALA A 153 -51.73 18.31 -0.12
C ALA A 153 -51.53 17.55 1.21
N VAL A 154 -51.28 16.24 1.19
CA VAL A 154 -51.02 15.42 2.39
C VAL A 154 -49.54 15.45 2.75
N ARG A 155 -49.05 16.63 3.12
CA ARG A 155 -47.61 16.93 3.29
C ARG A 155 -46.86 15.92 4.16
N GLN A 156 -47.49 15.44 5.24
CA GLN A 156 -46.87 14.48 6.17
C GLN A 156 -46.58 13.11 5.53
N ILE A 157 -47.48 12.61 4.68
CA ILE A 157 -47.28 11.33 3.99
C ILE A 157 -46.32 11.53 2.82
N TYR A 158 -46.55 12.59 2.03
CA TYR A 158 -45.74 12.93 0.88
C TYR A 158 -44.25 13.05 1.23
N SER A 159 -43.90 13.78 2.31
CA SER A 159 -42.50 14.00 2.69
C SER A 159 -41.75 12.71 3.04
N VAL A 160 -42.44 11.69 3.55
CA VAL A 160 -41.83 10.40 3.89
C VAL A 160 -41.44 9.65 2.61
N PHE A 161 -42.35 9.59 1.64
CA PHE A 161 -42.10 8.94 0.35
C PHE A 161 -41.10 9.72 -0.50
N GLU A 162 -41.15 11.05 -0.47
CA GLU A 162 -40.17 11.92 -1.15
C GLU A 162 -38.74 11.67 -0.66
N GLN A 163 -38.53 11.61 0.66
CA GLN A 163 -37.21 11.32 1.25
C GLN A 163 -36.72 9.92 0.90
N ARG A 164 -37.62 8.93 0.95
CA ARG A 164 -37.29 7.54 0.61
C ARG A 164 -36.91 7.40 -0.87
N LEU A 165 -37.72 7.97 -1.76
CA LEU A 165 -37.48 7.96 -3.20
C LEU A 165 -36.17 8.69 -3.55
N THR A 166 -35.91 9.85 -2.94
CA THR A 166 -34.64 10.57 -3.10
C THR A 166 -33.44 9.69 -2.74
N THR A 167 -33.55 8.96 -1.63
CA THR A 167 -32.49 8.07 -1.13
C THR A 167 -32.29 6.88 -2.06
N GLU A 168 -33.37 6.24 -2.51
CA GLU A 168 -33.31 5.10 -3.41
C GLU A 168 -32.79 5.48 -4.80
N LEU A 169 -33.23 6.59 -5.38
CA LEU A 169 -32.71 7.07 -6.66
C LEU A 169 -31.23 7.41 -6.57
N LYS A 170 -30.78 8.03 -5.46
CA LYS A 170 -29.36 8.30 -5.23
C LYS A 170 -28.56 6.99 -5.10
N ARG A 171 -29.11 5.98 -4.44
CA ARG A 171 -28.49 4.65 -4.32
C ARG A 171 -28.34 3.98 -5.70
N LEU A 172 -29.37 4.05 -6.54
CA LEU A 172 -29.34 3.50 -7.91
C LEU A 172 -28.36 4.25 -8.81
N GLU A 173 -28.30 5.58 -8.71
CA GLU A 173 -27.30 6.42 -9.39
C GLU A 173 -25.88 5.98 -9.03
N GLN A 174 -25.59 5.80 -7.73
CA GLN A 174 -24.29 5.33 -7.26
C GLN A 174 -23.96 3.92 -7.75
N GLN A 175 -24.93 3.00 -7.73
CA GLN A 175 -24.74 1.65 -8.29
C GLN A 175 -24.44 1.66 -9.78
N SER A 176 -25.08 2.57 -10.52
CA SER A 176 -24.85 2.72 -11.97
C SER A 176 -23.45 3.25 -12.27
N LEU A 177 -22.98 4.23 -11.49
CA LEU A 177 -21.62 4.75 -11.58
C LEU A 177 -20.58 3.70 -11.20
N GLN A 178 -20.83 2.90 -10.16
CA GLN A 178 -19.95 1.79 -9.81
C GLN A 178 -19.86 0.76 -10.94
N HIS A 179 -20.99 0.42 -11.55
CA HIS A 179 -21.00 -0.52 -12.67
C HIS A 179 -20.26 0.03 -13.90
N TRP A 180 -20.36 1.34 -14.14
CA TRP A 180 -19.57 2.04 -15.17
C TRP A 180 -18.06 1.94 -14.88
N ASP A 181 -17.64 2.14 -13.63
CA ASP A 181 -16.24 2.03 -13.20
C ASP A 181 -15.71 0.59 -13.37
N GLU A 182 -16.52 -0.40 -12.99
CA GLU A 182 -16.22 -1.83 -13.16
C GLU A 182 -16.03 -2.16 -14.66
N LYS A 183 -16.93 -1.69 -15.52
CA LYS A 183 -16.85 -1.94 -16.96
C LYS A 183 -15.64 -1.26 -17.61
N CYS A 184 -15.31 -0.04 -17.18
CA CYS A 184 -14.09 0.63 -17.63
C CYS A 184 -12.85 -0.16 -17.23
N THR A 185 -12.81 -0.66 -15.98
CA THR A 185 -11.70 -1.46 -15.47
C THR A 185 -11.54 -2.76 -16.24
N GLU A 186 -12.65 -3.45 -16.56
CA GLU A 186 -12.66 -4.68 -17.36
C GLU A 186 -12.03 -4.43 -18.75
N ILE A 187 -12.56 -3.46 -19.50
CA ILE A 187 -12.10 -3.17 -20.87
C ILE A 187 -10.64 -2.68 -20.88
N ALA A 188 -10.25 -1.85 -19.92
CA ALA A 188 -8.86 -1.43 -19.78
C ALA A 188 -7.93 -2.61 -19.44
N SER A 189 -8.40 -3.55 -18.61
CA SER A 189 -7.63 -4.74 -18.24
C SER A 189 -7.43 -5.68 -19.43
N ASP A 190 -8.39 -5.76 -20.35
CA ASP A 190 -8.24 -6.52 -21.60
C ASP A 190 -7.09 -5.99 -22.46
N ILE A 191 -6.95 -4.66 -22.57
CA ILE A 191 -5.79 -4.02 -23.24
C ILE A 191 -4.49 -4.37 -22.52
N LEU A 192 -4.48 -4.28 -21.19
CA LEU A 192 -3.32 -4.68 -20.38
C LEU A 192 -2.92 -6.15 -20.63
N HIS A 193 -3.88 -7.06 -20.62
CA HIS A 193 -3.63 -8.48 -20.85
C HIS A 193 -3.15 -8.76 -22.27
N LYS A 194 -3.76 -8.12 -23.27
CA LYS A 194 -3.33 -8.17 -24.67
C LYS A 194 -1.86 -7.76 -24.79
N TRP A 195 -1.49 -6.58 -24.31
CA TRP A 195 -0.11 -6.09 -24.40
C TRP A 195 0.87 -6.92 -23.57
N SER A 196 0.50 -7.35 -22.36
CA SER A 196 1.35 -8.22 -21.54
C SER A 196 1.78 -9.51 -22.26
N ASN A 197 0.90 -10.07 -23.10
CA ASN A 197 1.16 -11.30 -23.84
C ASN A 197 1.80 -11.08 -25.21
N THR A 198 1.45 -9.98 -25.89
CA THR A 198 1.87 -9.74 -27.29
C THR A 198 3.07 -8.81 -27.42
N TYR A 199 3.42 -8.05 -26.37
CA TYR A 199 4.46 -7.01 -26.41
C TYR A 199 5.77 -7.47 -27.04
N LYS A 200 6.31 -8.63 -26.63
CA LYS A 200 7.55 -9.16 -27.21
C LYS A 200 7.45 -9.38 -28.71
N ALA A 201 6.35 -9.98 -29.18
CA ALA A 201 6.14 -10.27 -30.59
C ALA A 201 5.99 -8.96 -31.39
N GLU A 202 5.23 -8.01 -30.86
CA GLU A 202 5.02 -6.69 -31.45
C GLU A 202 6.31 -5.87 -31.58
N VAL A 203 7.17 -5.89 -30.54
CA VAL A 203 8.48 -5.23 -30.59
C VAL A 203 9.38 -5.90 -31.63
N ILE A 204 9.46 -7.23 -31.65
CA ILE A 204 10.31 -7.95 -32.62
C ILE A 204 9.83 -7.75 -34.06
N ALA A 205 8.51 -7.72 -34.28
CA ALA A 205 7.91 -7.47 -35.59
C ALA A 205 8.23 -6.06 -36.12
N SER A 206 8.50 -5.10 -35.24
CA SER A 206 8.83 -3.71 -35.61
C SER A 206 10.27 -3.52 -36.11
N PHE A 207 11.12 -4.55 -36.03
CA PHE A 207 12.51 -4.44 -36.46
C PHE A 207 12.63 -4.35 -38.00
N PRO A 208 13.42 -3.40 -38.54
CA PRO A 208 13.39 -3.04 -39.96
C PRO A 208 14.03 -4.06 -40.91
N LYS A 209 14.81 -5.03 -40.41
CA LYS A 209 15.59 -5.97 -41.27
C LYS A 209 15.52 -7.42 -40.80
N ILE A 210 15.60 -7.64 -39.50
CA ILE A 210 15.69 -8.98 -38.90
C ILE A 210 14.67 -9.04 -37.77
N GLN A 211 13.63 -9.86 -37.92
CA GLN A 211 12.59 -10.09 -36.92
C GLN A 211 13.03 -11.14 -35.90
N SER A 212 14.25 -10.99 -35.37
CA SER A 212 14.79 -11.87 -34.36
C SER A 212 15.86 -11.16 -33.55
N LEU A 213 16.07 -11.61 -32.32
CA LEU A 213 17.23 -11.23 -31.53
C LEU A 213 18.49 -11.96 -32.07
N PRO A 214 19.69 -11.38 -31.93
CA PRO A 214 19.96 -10.10 -31.30
C PRO A 214 19.81 -8.90 -32.25
N VAL A 215 19.61 -7.72 -31.67
CA VAL A 215 19.55 -6.41 -32.35
C VAL A 215 20.34 -5.36 -31.57
N ASP A 216 20.65 -4.24 -32.24
CA ASP A 216 21.28 -3.09 -31.59
C ASP A 216 20.39 -2.50 -30.49
N GLU A 217 21.02 -1.98 -29.43
CA GLU A 217 20.35 -1.48 -28.23
C GLU A 217 19.50 -0.24 -28.51
N ASP A 218 19.96 0.66 -29.39
CA ASP A 218 19.20 1.88 -29.73
C ASP A 218 17.96 1.51 -30.55
N ILE A 219 18.07 0.51 -31.45
CA ILE A 219 16.94 -0.03 -32.21
C ILE A 219 15.93 -0.69 -31.27
N LEU A 220 16.39 -1.53 -30.34
CA LEU A 220 15.53 -2.20 -29.37
C LEU A 220 14.79 -1.21 -28.48
N HIS A 221 15.51 -0.20 -27.98
CA HIS A 221 14.94 0.83 -27.11
C HIS A 221 13.93 1.70 -27.87
N ALA A 222 14.24 2.14 -29.09
CA ALA A 222 13.32 2.91 -29.92
C ALA A 222 12.05 2.12 -30.27
N ALA A 223 12.20 0.85 -30.66
CA ALA A 223 11.08 -0.05 -30.94
C ALA A 223 10.19 -0.26 -29.71
N SER A 224 10.81 -0.52 -28.55
CA SER A 224 10.12 -0.65 -27.25
C SER A 224 9.32 0.61 -26.90
N GLN A 225 9.95 1.79 -27.00
CA GLN A 225 9.30 3.05 -26.67
C GLN A 225 8.11 3.35 -27.59
N ASN A 226 8.27 3.12 -28.89
CA ASN A 226 7.18 3.28 -29.85
C ASN A 226 6.00 2.34 -29.50
N LYS A 227 6.27 1.07 -29.18
CA LYS A 227 5.21 0.12 -28.81
C LYS A 227 4.57 0.40 -27.46
N MET A 228 5.33 0.95 -26.52
CA MET A 228 4.76 1.43 -25.26
C MET A 228 3.83 2.64 -25.49
N GLN A 229 4.16 3.51 -26.46
CA GLN A 229 3.29 4.60 -26.85
C GLN A 229 2.02 4.10 -27.56
N ASP A 230 2.14 3.15 -28.51
CA ASP A 230 1.00 2.51 -29.17
C ASP A 230 0.01 1.94 -28.14
N ALA A 231 0.51 1.27 -27.09
CA ALA A 231 -0.31 0.70 -26.02
C ALA A 231 -1.03 1.77 -25.19
N LEU A 232 -0.37 2.90 -24.93
CA LEU A 232 -0.97 4.03 -24.22
C LEU A 232 -1.98 4.77 -25.08
N ASP A 233 -1.77 4.85 -26.38
CA ASP A 233 -2.71 5.45 -27.32
C ASP A 233 -3.97 4.60 -27.45
N GLU A 234 -3.86 3.27 -27.55
CA GLU A 234 -5.00 2.34 -27.49
C GLU A 234 -5.79 2.49 -26.17
N MET A 235 -5.10 2.68 -25.04
CA MET A 235 -5.72 3.00 -23.76
C MET A 235 -6.41 4.37 -23.74
N ASN A 236 -5.88 5.36 -24.44
CA ASN A 236 -6.43 6.73 -24.51
C ASN A 236 -7.67 6.83 -25.41
N GLU A 237 -7.87 5.87 -26.31
CA GLU A 237 -9.07 5.78 -27.17
C GLU A 237 -10.31 5.26 -26.41
N LEU A 238 -10.14 4.72 -25.20
CA LEU A 238 -11.25 4.26 -24.39
C LEU A 238 -12.18 5.40 -23.97
N TYR A 239 -13.48 5.12 -23.93
CA TYR A 239 -14.53 6.06 -23.49
C TYR A 239 -14.28 6.61 -22.07
N CYS A 240 -13.60 5.84 -21.22
CA CYS A 240 -13.29 6.19 -19.84
C CYS A 240 -11.88 6.76 -19.65
N ALA A 241 -11.21 7.19 -20.72
CA ALA A 241 -9.85 7.74 -20.65
C ALA A 241 -9.70 8.81 -19.56
N LYS A 242 -8.55 8.79 -18.86
CA LYS A 242 -8.17 9.72 -17.78
C LYS A 242 -9.01 9.65 -16.50
N THR A 243 -10.03 8.79 -16.42
CA THR A 243 -10.79 8.57 -15.17
C THR A 243 -10.02 7.71 -14.17
N ALA A 244 -10.46 7.68 -12.90
CA ALA A 244 -9.81 6.91 -11.84
C ALA A 244 -9.64 5.40 -12.14
N PRO A 245 -10.67 4.65 -12.60
CA PRO A 245 -10.49 3.24 -12.96
C PRO A 245 -9.47 3.05 -14.09
N TRP A 246 -9.54 3.90 -15.12
CA TRP A 246 -8.56 3.91 -16.21
C TRP A 246 -7.13 4.18 -15.72
N GLN A 247 -6.93 5.17 -14.84
CA GLN A 247 -5.60 5.56 -14.34
C GLN A 247 -4.92 4.40 -13.61
N LYS A 248 -5.69 3.64 -12.82
CA LYS A 248 -5.21 2.47 -12.09
C LYS A 248 -4.68 1.39 -13.03
N VAL A 249 -5.41 1.09 -14.12
CA VAL A 249 -4.98 0.09 -15.09
C VAL A 249 -3.84 0.62 -15.97
N ALA A 250 -3.88 1.90 -16.36
CA ALA A 250 -2.82 2.52 -17.14
C ALA A 250 -1.47 2.56 -16.40
N SER A 251 -1.46 2.75 -15.07
CA SER A 251 -0.23 2.64 -14.29
C SER A 251 0.30 1.21 -14.24
N GLN A 252 -0.58 0.23 -14.06
CA GLN A 252 -0.21 -1.19 -14.11
C GLN A 252 0.34 -1.61 -15.48
N LEU A 253 -0.28 -1.14 -16.56
CA LEU A 253 0.20 -1.37 -17.92
C LEU A 253 1.63 -0.84 -18.09
N LYS A 254 1.92 0.38 -17.64
CA LYS A 254 3.28 0.94 -17.71
C LYS A 254 4.29 0.10 -16.95
N GLU A 255 3.95 -0.35 -15.74
CA GLU A 255 4.82 -1.22 -14.93
C GLU A 255 5.12 -2.54 -15.65
N VAL A 256 4.07 -3.21 -16.15
CA VAL A 256 4.21 -4.48 -16.89
C VAL A 256 5.03 -4.28 -18.16
N MET A 257 4.79 -3.22 -18.92
CA MET A 257 5.56 -2.93 -20.15
C MET A 257 7.04 -2.67 -19.84
N LEU A 258 7.36 -1.95 -18.77
CA LEU A 258 8.74 -1.73 -18.33
C LEU A 258 9.43 -3.03 -17.88
N GLU A 259 8.69 -3.93 -17.22
CA GLU A 259 9.20 -5.25 -16.86
C GLU A 259 9.48 -6.10 -18.10
N ARG A 260 8.54 -6.15 -19.05
CA ARG A 260 8.69 -6.87 -20.33
C ARG A 260 9.82 -6.30 -21.18
N GLN A 261 10.01 -4.97 -21.17
CA GLN A 261 11.16 -4.33 -21.81
C GLN A 261 12.48 -4.86 -21.23
N LYS A 262 12.62 -4.86 -19.90
CA LYS A 262 13.83 -5.36 -19.23
C LYS A 262 14.08 -6.84 -19.53
N GLU A 263 13.04 -7.65 -19.55
CA GLU A 263 13.12 -9.07 -19.92
C GLU A 263 13.63 -9.23 -21.36
N LEU A 264 13.12 -8.43 -22.30
CA LEU A 264 13.54 -8.46 -23.69
C LEU A 264 14.99 -7.97 -23.88
N GLU A 265 15.41 -6.93 -23.15
CA GLU A 265 16.80 -6.48 -23.12
C GLU A 265 17.75 -7.57 -22.60
N MET A 266 17.35 -8.30 -21.56
CA MET A 266 18.14 -9.42 -21.02
C MET A 266 18.25 -10.57 -22.03
N GLN A 267 17.14 -10.94 -22.69
CA GLN A 267 17.16 -11.95 -23.75
C GLN A 267 18.03 -11.53 -24.94
N ASN A 268 18.07 -10.23 -25.27
CA ASN A 268 18.96 -9.70 -26.30
C ASN A 268 20.44 -9.86 -25.91
N VAL A 269 20.79 -9.52 -24.67
CA VAL A 269 22.15 -9.70 -24.13
C VAL A 269 22.56 -11.19 -24.12
N GLU A 270 21.65 -12.08 -23.74
CA GLU A 270 21.90 -13.53 -23.72
C GLU A 270 22.08 -14.11 -25.14
N ALA A 271 21.31 -13.64 -26.11
CA ALA A 271 21.50 -14.01 -27.52
C ALA A 271 22.88 -13.58 -28.05
N ILE A 272 23.35 -12.38 -27.67
CA ILE A 272 24.70 -11.90 -28.03
C ILE A 272 25.78 -12.74 -27.35
N LYS A 273 25.62 -13.01 -26.05
CA LYS A 273 26.54 -13.87 -25.29
C LYS A 273 26.65 -15.25 -25.95
N THR A 274 25.53 -15.81 -26.41
CA THR A 274 25.49 -17.09 -27.14
C THR A 274 26.26 -17.01 -28.46
N ASN A 275 26.09 -15.93 -29.25
CA ASN A 275 26.86 -15.71 -30.47
C ASN A 275 28.37 -15.53 -30.20
N CYS A 276 28.73 -14.96 -29.04
CA CYS A 276 30.11 -14.76 -28.60
C CYS A 276 30.63 -15.89 -27.71
N LYS A 277 29.96 -17.04 -27.65
CA LYS A 277 30.29 -18.11 -26.71
C LYS A 277 31.70 -18.67 -26.91
N GLU A 278 32.10 -18.95 -28.14
CA GLU A 278 33.42 -19.54 -28.42
C GLU A 278 34.59 -18.66 -27.95
N PRO A 279 34.66 -17.35 -28.28
CA PRO A 279 35.72 -16.49 -27.77
C PRO A 279 35.65 -16.30 -26.24
N LEU A 280 34.45 -16.24 -25.65
CA LEU A 280 34.28 -16.13 -24.19
C LEU A 280 34.71 -17.39 -23.44
N ASP A 281 34.44 -18.58 -23.98
CA ASP A 281 34.87 -19.86 -23.39
C ASP A 281 36.40 -20.02 -23.47
N LYS A 282 37.03 -19.55 -24.56
CA LYS A 282 38.50 -19.50 -24.67
C LYS A 282 39.10 -18.56 -23.63
N LEU A 283 38.50 -17.39 -23.44
CA LEU A 283 38.91 -16.44 -22.42
C LEU A 283 38.73 -17.02 -21.01
N LEU A 284 37.60 -17.68 -20.74
CA LEU A 284 37.33 -18.36 -19.48
C LEU A 284 38.45 -19.36 -19.15
N LYS A 285 38.82 -20.23 -20.09
CA LYS A 285 39.94 -21.16 -19.92
C LYS A 285 41.28 -20.45 -19.68
N LYS A 286 41.55 -19.34 -20.37
CA LYS A 286 42.77 -18.54 -20.19
C LYS A 286 42.86 -17.91 -18.80
N LEU A 287 41.73 -17.56 -18.19
CA LEU A 287 41.67 -16.96 -16.85
C LEU A 287 41.87 -17.96 -15.71
N ARG A 288 41.86 -19.28 -15.97
CA ARG A 288 42.08 -20.31 -14.94
C ARG A 288 43.38 -20.12 -14.12
N PRO A 289 44.58 -20.03 -14.74
CA PRO A 289 45.82 -19.82 -13.98
C PRO A 289 45.82 -18.52 -13.18
N GLU A 290 45.19 -17.46 -13.70
CA GLU A 290 45.05 -16.18 -12.99
C GLU A 290 44.13 -16.32 -11.77
N ALA A 291 43.02 -17.04 -11.88
CA ALA A 291 42.09 -17.31 -10.78
C ALA A 291 42.74 -18.11 -9.65
N GLU A 292 43.53 -19.14 -9.99
CA GLU A 292 44.26 -19.96 -9.03
C GLU A 292 45.33 -19.18 -8.27
N SER A 293 45.88 -18.12 -8.87
CA SER A 293 46.94 -17.30 -8.29
C SER A 293 46.46 -16.11 -7.45
N ARG A 294 45.17 -15.77 -7.50
CA ARG A 294 44.60 -14.57 -6.84
C ARG A 294 43.83 -14.92 -5.58
N TYR A 295 43.87 -13.98 -4.64
CA TYR A 295 43.23 -14.09 -3.32
C TYR A 295 41.98 -13.21 -3.16
N PHE A 296 41.79 -12.20 -4.02
CA PHE A 296 40.64 -11.27 -3.93
C PHE A 296 39.77 -11.32 -5.18
N TRP A 297 38.46 -11.41 -4.97
CA TRP A 297 37.45 -11.44 -6.05
C TRP A 297 37.46 -10.14 -6.86
N THR A 298 37.56 -9.00 -6.19
CA THR A 298 37.52 -7.67 -6.84
C THR A 298 38.66 -7.46 -7.82
N THR A 299 39.88 -7.87 -7.46
CA THR A 299 41.04 -7.72 -8.35
C THR A 299 40.93 -8.67 -9.53
N PHE A 300 40.50 -9.92 -9.33
CA PHE A 300 40.25 -10.87 -10.41
C PHE A 300 39.17 -10.41 -11.38
N VAL A 301 38.02 -9.96 -10.88
CA VAL A 301 36.91 -9.43 -11.72
C VAL A 301 37.37 -8.23 -12.55
N SER A 302 38.20 -7.34 -11.99
CA SER A 302 38.74 -6.20 -12.74
C SER A 302 39.62 -6.61 -13.92
N LEU A 303 40.42 -7.67 -13.77
CA LEU A 303 41.21 -8.25 -14.86
C LEU A 303 40.31 -8.92 -15.89
N ALA A 304 39.42 -9.80 -15.44
CA ALA A 304 38.49 -10.52 -16.30
C ALA A 304 37.63 -9.56 -17.13
N ARG A 305 37.17 -8.45 -16.54
CA ARG A 305 36.45 -7.38 -17.23
C ARG A 305 37.28 -6.75 -18.34
N ARG A 306 38.54 -6.37 -18.05
CA ARG A 306 39.43 -5.75 -19.07
C ARG A 306 39.72 -6.70 -20.23
N GLU A 307 40.02 -7.97 -19.94
CA GLU A 307 40.27 -8.95 -20.99
C GLU A 307 39.01 -9.25 -21.82
N ALA A 308 37.83 -9.34 -21.18
CA ALA A 308 36.56 -9.54 -21.88
C ALA A 308 36.20 -8.39 -22.80
N LEU A 309 36.37 -7.13 -22.35
CA LEU A 309 36.17 -5.95 -23.19
C LEU A 309 37.09 -5.96 -24.41
N ALA A 310 38.37 -6.34 -24.24
CA ALA A 310 39.31 -6.42 -25.35
C ALA A 310 38.94 -7.52 -26.37
N VAL A 311 38.46 -8.67 -25.89
CA VAL A 311 38.01 -9.77 -26.76
C VAL A 311 36.72 -9.41 -27.50
N LEU A 312 35.73 -8.84 -26.82
CA LEU A 312 34.45 -8.48 -27.43
C LEU A 312 34.58 -7.30 -28.42
N SER A 313 35.41 -6.30 -28.10
CA SER A 313 35.69 -5.18 -29.02
C SER A 313 36.50 -5.60 -30.25
N SER A 314 37.43 -6.55 -30.11
CA SER A 314 38.20 -7.07 -31.26
C SER A 314 37.39 -8.02 -32.14
N GLN A 315 36.46 -8.80 -31.56
CA GLN A 315 35.53 -9.64 -32.33
C GLN A 315 34.56 -8.81 -33.16
N ASN A 316 34.14 -7.65 -32.65
CA ASN A 316 33.39 -6.65 -33.42
C ASN A 316 34.06 -6.26 -34.75
N ALA A 317 35.39 -6.40 -34.85
CA ALA A 317 36.18 -6.10 -36.05
C ALA A 317 36.46 -7.34 -36.93
N GLN A 318 36.25 -8.57 -36.44
CA GLN A 318 36.66 -9.81 -37.10
C GLN A 318 35.52 -10.77 -37.45
N THR A 319 34.40 -10.76 -36.72
CA THR A 319 33.30 -11.69 -36.97
C THR A 319 32.22 -11.05 -37.82
N ARG A 320 31.62 -11.85 -38.70
CA ARG A 320 30.32 -11.63 -39.35
C ARG A 320 29.18 -11.65 -38.31
N ALA A 321 29.32 -10.93 -37.19
CA ALA A 321 28.23 -10.71 -36.28
C ALA A 321 27.18 -9.92 -37.06
N THR A 322 25.95 -10.44 -37.10
CA THR A 322 24.82 -9.84 -37.82
C THR A 322 24.44 -8.44 -37.29
N VAL A 323 25.05 -8.01 -36.18
CA VAL A 323 24.82 -6.74 -35.49
C VAL A 323 26.17 -6.15 -35.08
N LEU A 324 26.38 -4.86 -35.37
CA LEU A 324 27.51 -4.08 -34.83
C LEU A 324 27.29 -3.89 -33.32
N LEU A 325 28.19 -4.38 -32.47
CA LEU A 325 28.02 -4.24 -31.02
C LEU A 325 28.39 -2.81 -30.60
N SER A 326 27.45 -2.05 -30.04
CA SER A 326 27.76 -0.76 -29.44
C SER A 326 28.61 -0.92 -28.16
N GLU A 327 29.35 0.12 -27.76
CA GLU A 327 30.19 0.08 -26.55
C GLU A 327 29.38 -0.19 -25.27
N ARG A 328 28.12 0.27 -25.22
CA ARG A 328 27.18 0.00 -24.13
C ARG A 328 26.80 -1.47 -24.07
N LEU A 329 26.47 -2.06 -25.21
CA LEU A 329 26.09 -3.46 -25.33
C LEU A 329 27.24 -4.40 -24.96
N VAL A 330 28.46 -4.08 -25.41
CA VAL A 330 29.69 -4.80 -25.03
C VAL A 330 29.89 -4.77 -23.51
N ASN A 331 29.69 -3.62 -22.87
CA ASN A 331 29.79 -3.50 -21.41
C ASN A 331 28.73 -4.35 -20.69
N ARG A 332 27.45 -4.29 -21.10
CA ARG A 332 26.39 -5.10 -20.48
C ARG A 332 26.63 -6.60 -20.64
N VAL A 333 27.02 -7.05 -21.84
CA VAL A 333 27.34 -8.47 -22.11
C VAL A 333 28.52 -8.93 -21.26
N THR A 334 29.53 -8.07 -21.09
CA THR A 334 30.67 -8.36 -20.22
C THR A 334 30.26 -8.50 -18.76
N GLU A 335 29.47 -7.57 -18.23
CA GLU A 335 28.96 -7.64 -16.86
C GLU A 335 28.13 -8.89 -16.64
N HIS A 336 27.21 -9.19 -17.56
CA HIS A 336 26.37 -10.39 -17.49
C HIS A 336 27.20 -11.69 -17.54
N TRP A 337 28.23 -11.76 -18.38
CA TRP A 337 29.15 -12.90 -18.43
C TRP A 337 29.98 -13.06 -17.14
N LEU A 338 30.43 -11.96 -16.55
CA LEU A 338 31.16 -11.97 -15.28
C LEU A 338 30.29 -12.49 -14.13
N GLU A 339 29.03 -12.07 -14.07
CA GLU A 339 28.10 -12.44 -13.02
C GLU A 339 27.60 -13.89 -13.13
N THR A 340 27.45 -14.39 -14.36
CA THR A 340 26.94 -15.74 -14.61
C THR A 340 28.07 -16.76 -14.67
N ASP A 341 28.91 -16.71 -15.72
CA ASP A 341 29.85 -17.79 -16.05
C ASP A 341 31.13 -17.72 -15.20
N VAL A 342 31.71 -16.52 -15.06
CA VAL A 342 32.97 -16.34 -14.33
C VAL A 342 32.77 -16.53 -12.84
N ARG A 343 31.69 -15.97 -12.28
CA ARG A 343 31.32 -16.17 -10.88
C ARG A 343 31.05 -17.64 -10.57
N ALA A 344 30.26 -18.32 -11.39
CA ALA A 344 29.97 -19.75 -11.18
C ALA A 344 31.25 -20.61 -11.24
N THR A 345 32.21 -20.26 -12.10
CA THR A 345 33.42 -21.07 -12.29
C THR A 345 34.52 -20.80 -11.25
N TYR A 346 34.72 -19.54 -10.85
CA TYR A 346 35.93 -19.14 -10.10
C TYR A 346 35.69 -18.55 -8.71
N ALA A 347 34.44 -18.19 -8.35
CA ALA A 347 34.19 -17.54 -7.06
C ALA A 347 34.60 -18.42 -5.87
N ASP A 348 34.29 -19.73 -5.93
CA ASP A 348 34.64 -20.66 -4.87
C ASP A 348 36.15 -20.92 -4.78
N THR A 349 36.84 -21.01 -5.92
CA THR A 349 38.30 -21.18 -5.97
C THR A 349 39.02 -19.99 -5.32
N ILE A 350 38.61 -18.76 -5.65
CA ILE A 350 39.20 -17.55 -5.09
C ILE A 350 38.85 -17.41 -3.60
N TRP A 351 37.62 -17.76 -3.22
CA TRP A 351 37.21 -17.79 -1.81
C TRP A 351 38.09 -18.75 -0.98
N ARG A 352 38.31 -19.97 -1.47
CA ARG A 352 39.21 -20.94 -0.83
C ARG A 352 40.64 -20.42 -0.71
N ASN A 353 41.16 -19.79 -1.76
CA ASN A 353 42.48 -19.15 -1.71
C ASN A 353 42.55 -18.06 -0.63
N MET A 354 41.53 -17.21 -0.54
CA MET A 354 41.43 -16.16 0.46
C MET A 354 41.39 -16.73 1.88
N VAL A 355 40.56 -17.75 2.11
CA VAL A 355 40.46 -18.42 3.42
C VAL A 355 41.80 -19.04 3.81
N ASN A 356 42.46 -19.75 2.89
CA ASN A 356 43.79 -20.32 3.12
C ASN A 356 44.82 -19.23 3.49
N LEU A 357 44.77 -18.06 2.85
CA LEU A 357 45.63 -16.94 3.19
C LEU A 357 45.33 -16.41 4.61
N CYS A 358 44.05 -16.24 4.95
CA CYS A 358 43.63 -15.82 6.29
C CYS A 358 44.06 -16.82 7.37
N GLU A 359 43.93 -18.14 7.11
CA GLU A 359 44.39 -19.19 8.02
C GLU A 359 45.90 -19.18 8.21
N GLN A 360 46.68 -18.99 7.14
CA GLN A 360 48.13 -18.84 7.22
C GLN A 360 48.55 -17.60 8.02
N ILE A 361 47.87 -16.47 7.81
CA ILE A 361 48.12 -15.24 8.58
C ILE A 361 47.74 -15.44 10.05
N ALA A 362 46.58 -16.02 10.35
CA ALA A 362 46.13 -16.30 11.70
C ALA A 362 47.06 -17.29 12.43
N GLY A 363 47.47 -18.37 11.76
CA GLY A 363 48.45 -19.32 12.26
C GLY A 363 49.82 -18.68 12.51
N GLY A 364 50.25 -17.76 11.64
CA GLY A 364 51.45 -16.95 11.83
C GLY A 364 51.36 -16.03 13.05
N ILE A 365 50.23 -15.34 13.23
CA ILE A 365 49.99 -14.46 14.39
C ILE A 365 49.93 -15.28 15.70
N ILE A 366 49.25 -16.43 15.70
CA ILE A 366 49.17 -17.32 16.87
C ILE A 366 50.56 -17.93 17.16
N GLY A 367 51.32 -18.30 16.15
CA GLY A 367 52.69 -18.82 16.29
C GLY A 367 53.65 -17.77 16.87
N ILE A 368 53.62 -16.54 16.35
CA ILE A 368 54.41 -15.42 16.86
C ILE A 368 53.96 -15.03 18.27
N GLY A 369 52.65 -14.95 18.52
CA GLY A 369 52.07 -14.68 19.83
C GLY A 369 52.43 -15.76 20.85
N GLY A 370 52.39 -17.03 20.45
CA GLY A 370 52.83 -18.17 21.26
C GLY A 370 54.31 -18.12 21.61
N LEU A 371 55.17 -17.77 20.63
CA LEU A 371 56.60 -17.53 20.86
C LEU A 371 56.86 -16.39 21.85
N ILE A 372 56.09 -15.30 21.76
CA ILE A 372 56.20 -14.16 22.67
C ILE A 372 55.76 -14.54 24.10
N VAL A 373 54.61 -15.22 24.25
CA VAL A 373 54.11 -15.67 25.56
C VAL A 373 55.04 -16.70 26.20
N PHE A 374 55.56 -17.65 25.40
CA PHE A 374 56.51 -18.66 25.85
C PHE A 374 57.85 -18.03 26.28
N SER A 375 58.31 -16.98 25.58
CA SER A 375 59.49 -16.19 25.97
C SER A 375 59.34 -15.47 27.31
N THR A 376 58.12 -15.13 27.74
CA THR A 376 57.87 -14.43 29.02
C THR A 376 57.74 -15.35 30.23
N TYR A 377 57.37 -16.62 30.06
CA TYR A 377 56.97 -17.48 31.20
C TYR A 377 57.99 -18.54 31.64
N ASN A 378 59.09 -18.79 30.92
CA ASN A 378 60.07 -19.81 31.33
C ASN A 378 61.53 -19.40 31.09
N ILE A 379 62.10 -18.64 32.03
CA ILE A 379 63.51 -18.19 31.98
C ILE A 379 64.50 -19.38 32.11
N TRP A 380 64.11 -20.48 32.74
CA TRP A 380 65.03 -21.61 33.04
C TRP A 380 65.14 -22.67 31.93
N MET A 381 64.12 -22.84 31.07
CA MET A 381 64.26 -23.62 29.83
C MET A 381 64.89 -22.81 28.68
N GLY A 382 64.96 -21.47 28.81
CA GLY A 382 65.59 -20.58 27.85
C GLY A 382 67.12 -20.73 27.77
N VAL A 383 67.79 -21.11 28.87
CA VAL A 383 69.26 -21.32 28.84
C VAL A 383 69.61 -22.66 28.17
N GLY A 384 68.81 -23.70 28.39
CA GLY A 384 68.98 -24.99 27.70
C GLY A 384 68.68 -24.90 26.20
N MET A 385 67.64 -24.17 25.82
CA MET A 385 67.34 -23.90 24.40
C MET A 385 68.24 -22.83 23.77
N MET A 386 68.92 -21.96 24.52
CA MET A 386 69.96 -21.08 23.96
C MET A 386 71.20 -21.87 23.52
N ALA A 387 71.55 -22.98 24.20
CA ALA A 387 72.64 -23.85 23.79
C ALA A 387 72.29 -24.68 22.55
N VAL A 388 71.09 -25.28 22.52
CA VAL A 388 70.57 -26.01 21.33
C VAL A 388 70.26 -25.05 20.18
N GLY A 389 69.78 -23.84 20.49
CA GLY A 389 69.51 -22.75 19.57
C GLY A 389 70.78 -22.11 19.01
N ALA A 390 71.89 -22.05 19.75
CA ALA A 390 73.21 -21.64 19.23
C ALA A 390 73.80 -22.70 18.30
N TRP A 391 73.57 -23.99 18.57
CA TRP A 391 73.97 -25.10 17.71
C TRP A 391 73.15 -25.14 16.41
N LEU A 392 71.83 -24.91 16.50
CA LEU A 392 70.95 -24.72 15.33
C LEU A 392 71.21 -23.41 14.60
N LEU A 393 71.57 -22.31 15.28
CA LEU A 393 72.01 -21.05 14.67
C LEU A 393 73.33 -21.21 13.91
N PHE A 394 74.24 -22.07 14.35
CA PHE A 394 75.46 -22.39 13.59
C PHE A 394 75.16 -23.22 12.33
N GLY A 395 74.19 -24.14 12.40
CA GLY A 395 73.66 -24.88 11.25
C GLY A 395 72.82 -24.02 10.29
N ILE A 396 72.08 -23.03 10.82
CA ILE A 396 71.25 -22.09 10.05
C ILE A 396 72.10 -20.95 9.49
N LEU A 397 73.17 -20.49 10.16
CA LEU A 397 74.09 -19.45 9.63
C LEU A 397 74.96 -19.97 8.49
N THR A 398 75.31 -21.25 8.48
CA THR A 398 75.97 -21.91 7.36
C THR A 398 75.02 -22.10 6.16
N LEU A 399 73.72 -22.33 6.41
CA LEU A 399 72.64 -22.33 5.41
C LEU A 399 72.25 -20.91 4.91
N ILE A 400 72.30 -19.90 5.78
CA ILE A 400 72.09 -18.46 5.47
C ILE A 400 73.28 -17.91 4.67
N GLY A 401 74.49 -18.45 4.84
CA GLY A 401 75.64 -18.18 3.98
C GLY A 401 75.39 -18.59 2.52
N TRP A 402 74.68 -19.70 2.31
CA TRP A 402 74.24 -20.16 0.99
C TRP A 402 73.00 -19.39 0.47
N MET A 403 72.07 -19.02 1.36
CA MET A 403 70.84 -18.28 1.01
C MET A 403 71.01 -16.76 0.84
N ARG A 404 72.15 -16.18 1.25
CA ARG A 404 72.45 -14.75 1.01
C ARG A 404 72.55 -14.40 -0.48
N GLY A 405 72.84 -15.37 -1.35
CA GLY A 405 72.73 -15.23 -2.80
C GLY A 405 71.26 -15.18 -3.30
N ALA A 406 70.34 -15.85 -2.61
CA ALA A 406 68.92 -15.94 -2.99
C ALA A 406 68.05 -14.82 -2.41
N PHE A 407 68.48 -14.16 -1.32
CA PHE A 407 67.69 -13.14 -0.60
C PHE A 407 67.49 -11.83 -1.39
N LYS A 408 68.46 -11.44 -2.24
CA LYS A 408 68.28 -10.29 -3.14
C LYS A 408 67.19 -10.54 -4.21
N PHE A 409 67.01 -11.78 -4.64
CA PHE A 409 65.99 -12.16 -5.63
C PHE A 409 64.59 -12.32 -5.01
N THR A 410 64.50 -12.79 -3.76
CA THR A 410 63.22 -13.05 -3.10
C THR A 410 62.58 -11.81 -2.49
N VAL A 411 63.33 -10.85 -1.92
CA VAL A 411 62.69 -9.65 -1.33
C VAL A 411 62.24 -8.65 -2.41
N GLN A 412 63.03 -8.45 -3.47
CA GLN A 412 62.58 -7.64 -4.62
C GLN A 412 61.46 -8.36 -5.41
N GLY A 413 61.52 -9.69 -5.54
CA GLY A 413 60.48 -10.49 -6.19
C GLY A 413 59.18 -10.61 -5.38
N LEU A 414 59.26 -10.67 -4.04
CA LEU A 414 58.11 -10.66 -3.15
C LEU A 414 57.48 -9.26 -3.10
N TRP A 415 58.28 -8.19 -3.11
CA TRP A 415 57.78 -6.82 -3.17
C TRP A 415 57.07 -6.52 -4.50
N HIS A 416 57.68 -6.87 -5.64
CA HIS A 416 57.02 -6.71 -6.95
C HIS A 416 55.81 -7.65 -7.10
N GLY A 417 55.89 -8.89 -6.59
CA GLY A 417 54.79 -9.85 -6.60
C GLY A 417 53.61 -9.50 -5.68
N LEU A 418 53.85 -8.86 -4.54
CA LEU A 418 52.78 -8.32 -3.68
C LEU A 418 52.13 -7.09 -4.33
N GLN A 419 52.95 -6.21 -4.91
CA GLN A 419 52.50 -4.97 -5.53
C GLN A 419 51.60 -5.23 -6.76
N ASP A 420 51.89 -6.28 -7.54
CA ASP A 420 51.09 -6.70 -8.69
C ASP A 420 49.84 -7.54 -8.33
N ARG A 421 49.85 -8.29 -7.22
CA ARG A 421 48.76 -9.26 -6.89
C ARG A 421 47.78 -8.81 -5.79
N VAL A 422 48.20 -7.91 -4.90
CA VAL A 422 47.43 -7.51 -3.71
C VAL A 422 47.02 -6.03 -3.75
N GLY A 423 47.68 -5.21 -4.56
CA GLY A 423 47.48 -3.76 -4.60
C GLY A 423 48.24 -3.03 -3.46
N LEU A 424 48.69 -1.81 -3.76
CA LEU A 424 49.62 -1.03 -2.92
C LEU A 424 49.10 -0.81 -1.48
N GLU A 425 47.80 -0.55 -1.33
CA GLU A 425 47.20 -0.12 -0.06
C GLU A 425 47.10 -1.26 0.97
N ALA A 426 46.74 -2.47 0.53
CA ALA A 426 46.66 -3.63 1.41
C ALA A 426 48.05 -4.16 1.81
N ALA A 427 49.02 -4.11 0.89
CA ALA A 427 50.42 -4.44 1.18
C ALA A 427 51.03 -3.50 2.24
N VAL A 428 50.73 -2.20 2.12
CA VAL A 428 51.16 -1.16 3.08
C VAL A 428 50.46 -1.34 4.43
N GLY A 429 49.15 -1.66 4.45
CA GLY A 429 48.40 -1.93 5.67
C GLY A 429 48.95 -3.12 6.48
N ILE A 430 49.24 -4.25 5.82
CA ILE A 430 49.83 -5.43 6.47
C ILE A 430 51.24 -5.13 7.01
N PHE A 431 52.04 -4.37 6.25
CA PHE A 431 53.37 -3.96 6.67
C PHE A 431 53.34 -3.04 7.90
N PHE A 432 52.45 -2.05 7.95
CA PHE A 432 52.33 -1.17 9.11
C PHE A 432 51.80 -1.87 10.36
N ILE A 433 50.87 -2.84 10.22
CA ILE A 433 50.37 -3.63 11.35
C ILE A 433 51.49 -4.49 11.93
N THR A 434 52.26 -5.17 11.09
CA THR A 434 53.42 -5.96 11.56
C THR A 434 54.52 -5.08 12.16
N ALA A 435 54.81 -3.92 11.58
CA ALA A 435 55.76 -2.95 12.14
C ALA A 435 55.29 -2.37 13.49
N ALA A 436 53.99 -2.09 13.63
CA ALA A 436 53.39 -1.60 14.87
C ALA A 436 53.43 -2.67 15.99
N ILE A 437 53.16 -3.93 15.65
CA ILE A 437 53.26 -5.05 16.61
C ILE A 437 54.72 -5.24 17.06
N VAL A 438 55.68 -5.19 16.14
CA VAL A 438 57.11 -5.28 16.46
C VAL A 438 57.57 -4.08 17.29
N GLY A 439 57.13 -2.87 16.95
CA GLY A 439 57.43 -1.64 17.69
C GLY A 439 56.86 -1.64 19.11
N ALA A 440 55.60 -2.04 19.28
CA ALA A 440 54.95 -2.19 20.58
C ALA A 440 55.62 -3.27 21.44
N SER A 441 56.05 -4.37 20.82
CA SER A 441 56.77 -5.46 21.48
C SER A 441 58.17 -5.02 21.94
N GLY A 442 58.90 -4.28 21.09
CA GLY A 442 60.19 -3.69 21.44
C GLY A 442 60.10 -2.65 22.56
N PHE A 443 59.07 -1.81 22.53
CA PHE A 443 58.83 -0.81 23.59
C PHE A 443 58.50 -1.46 24.93
N ARG A 444 57.69 -2.53 24.93
CA ARG A 444 57.36 -3.31 26.14
C ARG A 444 58.57 -4.05 26.72
N TRP A 445 59.46 -4.56 25.86
CA TRP A 445 60.71 -5.17 26.30
C TRP A 445 61.67 -4.14 26.93
N PHE A 446 61.75 -2.94 26.36
CA PHE A 446 62.61 -1.86 26.87
C PHE A 446 62.11 -1.29 28.21
N SER A 447 60.80 -1.15 28.39
CA SER A 447 60.20 -0.61 29.63
C SER A 447 60.36 -1.56 30.83
N ILE A 448 60.26 -2.88 30.62
CA ILE A 448 60.48 -3.90 31.66
C ILE A 448 61.94 -3.90 32.15
N ARG A 449 62.90 -3.58 31.28
CA ARG A 449 64.33 -3.56 31.63
C ARG A 449 64.72 -2.35 32.49
N LYS A 450 64.12 -1.17 32.25
CA LYS A 450 64.38 0.06 33.04
C LYS A 450 63.85 -0.03 34.47
N ALA A 451 62.78 -0.78 34.71
CA ALA A 451 62.18 -0.93 36.05
C ALA A 451 63.04 -1.76 37.03
N ARG A 452 63.98 -2.59 36.53
CA ARG A 452 64.83 -3.45 37.39
C ARG A 452 66.13 -2.79 37.88
N THR A 453 66.51 -1.62 37.36
CA THR A 453 67.81 -0.99 37.68
C THR A 453 67.77 0.06 38.80
N VAL A 454 66.62 0.33 39.44
CA VAL A 454 66.47 1.50 40.36
C VAL A 454 66.30 1.14 41.86
N ALA A 455 66.30 -0.14 42.27
CA ALA A 455 65.86 -0.54 43.62
C ALA A 455 66.95 -0.98 44.64
N TYR A 456 68.23 -0.61 44.49
CA TYR A 456 69.27 -0.95 45.47
C TYR A 456 70.10 0.28 45.90
N ALA A 457 69.51 1.17 46.70
CA ALA A 457 70.24 2.16 47.49
C ALA A 457 69.39 2.68 48.66
N ALA A 458 69.15 1.85 49.68
CA ALA A 458 68.85 2.29 51.05
C ALA A 458 69.04 1.11 52.02
N GLY A 459 70.02 1.23 52.92
CA GLY A 459 70.24 0.32 54.06
C GLY A 459 69.54 0.81 55.34
N PRO A 460 69.90 0.32 56.53
CA PRO A 460 69.13 -0.70 57.26
C PRO A 460 68.71 -0.27 58.69
N GLN A 461 67.73 -0.96 59.29
CA GLN A 461 67.57 -1.35 60.72
C GLN A 461 66.14 -1.91 60.92
N ALA A 462 65.91 -3.19 61.28
CA ALA A 462 66.22 -3.97 62.48
C ALA A 462 65.15 -3.87 63.60
N TYR A 463 64.69 -5.06 64.06
CA TYR A 463 63.92 -5.37 65.28
C TYR A 463 62.41 -5.01 65.30
N GLN A 464 61.46 -5.79 65.84
CA GLN A 464 61.45 -7.03 66.63
C GLN A 464 60.01 -7.63 66.68
N THR A 465 59.92 -8.97 66.64
CA THR A 465 58.98 -9.88 67.36
C THR A 465 57.47 -9.58 67.50
N ASN A 466 56.65 -10.38 66.80
CA ASN A 466 55.66 -11.39 67.29
C ASN A 466 55.13 -11.33 68.75
N PRO A 467 53.97 -11.95 69.13
CA PRO A 467 52.91 -12.60 68.31
C PRO A 467 51.43 -12.54 68.82
N ILE A 468 50.50 -13.02 67.97
CA ILE A 468 49.20 -13.71 68.21
C ILE A 468 48.05 -12.98 68.95
N SER A 469 46.91 -12.78 68.27
CA SER A 469 45.65 -13.54 68.51
C SER A 469 44.43 -12.98 67.75
N MET A 470 43.56 -13.92 67.38
CA MET A 470 42.17 -13.86 66.91
C MET A 470 41.45 -12.50 66.79
N SER A 471 40.80 -12.26 65.64
CA SER A 471 39.32 -12.19 65.51
C SER A 471 38.88 -11.55 64.17
N ARG A 472 37.94 -12.20 63.47
CA ARG A 472 36.89 -11.52 62.66
C ARG A 472 35.85 -10.92 63.65
N PRO A 473 34.84 -10.08 63.28
CA PRO A 473 34.39 -9.63 61.95
C PRO A 473 33.91 -8.15 61.87
N CYS A 474 33.56 -7.76 60.64
CA CYS A 474 32.44 -6.92 60.16
C CYS A 474 32.08 -5.56 60.80
N SER A 475 32.00 -4.54 59.94
CA SER A 475 30.80 -3.69 59.70
C SER A 475 31.15 -2.63 58.65
N VAL A 476 30.29 -2.09 57.78
CA VAL A 476 28.85 -2.22 57.45
C VAL A 476 28.68 -1.39 56.16
N ASP A 477 28.03 -1.95 55.12
CA ASP A 477 26.79 -1.50 54.44
C ASP A 477 26.51 0.02 54.24
N PRO A 478 25.70 0.46 53.23
CA PRO A 478 24.34 -0.06 52.94
C PRO A 478 24.02 -0.32 51.43
N VAL A 479 23.28 -1.42 51.08
CA VAL A 479 21.80 -1.63 51.06
C VAL A 479 21.14 -0.87 49.88
N ALA A 480 20.44 -1.50 48.92
CA ALA A 480 19.25 -2.34 49.10
C ALA A 480 18.85 -3.19 47.87
N TYR A 481 18.59 -4.49 48.14
CA TYR A 481 17.48 -5.37 47.71
C TYR A 481 17.19 -5.62 46.20
N GLY A 482 16.90 -6.84 45.74
CA GLY A 482 16.61 -8.10 46.43
C GLY A 482 16.44 -9.27 45.43
N MET A 483 16.46 -10.49 45.96
CA MET A 483 16.64 -11.76 45.24
C MET A 483 15.35 -12.51 44.83
N ALA A 484 15.53 -13.37 43.79
CA ALA A 484 15.04 -14.76 43.62
C ALA A 484 13.65 -15.04 42.95
N PRO A 485 13.29 -16.32 42.66
CA PRO A 485 13.69 -17.11 41.48
C PRO A 485 12.48 -17.65 40.67
N GLY A 486 12.64 -18.00 39.38
CA GLY A 486 11.55 -18.63 38.63
C GLY A 486 11.88 -19.05 37.19
N LEU A 487 11.68 -20.35 36.93
CA LEU A 487 11.51 -21.06 35.66
C LEU A 487 11.37 -20.21 34.38
N SER A 488 12.20 -20.48 33.36
CA SER A 488 11.80 -21.15 32.10
C SER A 488 12.74 -20.84 30.92
N ARG A 489 12.75 -21.82 30.02
CA ARG A 489 13.58 -22.05 28.84
C ARG A 489 13.15 -21.14 27.68
N ALA A 490 14.09 -20.59 26.91
CA ALA A 490 14.14 -20.63 25.42
C ALA A 490 15.07 -19.54 24.83
N SER A 491 16.04 -20.01 24.05
CA SER A 491 16.56 -19.48 22.77
C SER A 491 16.62 -17.98 22.45
N GLN A 492 17.83 -17.59 22.01
CA GLN A 492 18.15 -16.77 20.84
C GLN A 492 18.12 -15.23 20.92
N SER A 493 19.26 -14.68 20.44
CA SER A 493 19.40 -13.46 19.63
C SER A 493 19.31 -12.10 20.32
N SER A 494 20.47 -11.48 20.58
CA SER A 494 20.63 -10.04 20.75
C SER A 494 21.36 -9.42 19.55
N VAL A 495 20.66 -8.56 18.83
CA VAL A 495 21.23 -7.40 18.13
C VAL A 495 20.73 -6.17 18.88
N PRO A 496 21.57 -5.22 19.30
CA PRO A 496 21.10 -3.90 19.69
C PRO A 496 21.47 -2.84 18.66
N GLN A 497 20.46 -2.06 18.28
CA GLN A 497 20.61 -0.68 17.78
C GLN A 497 21.02 0.24 18.93
N GLN A 498 21.73 1.33 18.62
CA GLN A 498 21.85 2.51 19.47
C GLN A 498 21.27 3.73 18.76
N MET A 499 20.33 4.40 19.42
CA MET A 499 19.88 5.77 19.17
C MET A 499 20.80 6.74 19.92
N GLU A 500 21.03 7.92 19.35
CA GLU A 500 21.32 9.14 20.11
C GLU A 500 20.50 10.31 19.55
N PHE A 501 19.85 11.02 20.48
CA PHE A 501 19.27 12.38 20.39
C PHE A 501 20.00 13.19 21.48
N PRO A 502 20.18 14.54 21.36
CA PRO A 502 19.09 15.48 21.68
C PRO A 502 19.08 16.86 20.96
N THR A 503 17.84 17.32 20.69
CA THR A 503 17.15 18.65 20.82
C THR A 503 17.90 20.00 21.12
N PRO A 504 17.22 21.18 21.17
CA PRO A 504 16.32 21.86 20.21
C PRO A 504 16.55 23.42 20.12
N LEU A 505 15.91 24.14 19.18
CA LEU A 505 15.21 25.46 19.33
C LEU A 505 14.98 26.19 17.98
N GLY A 506 13.72 26.57 17.70
CA GLY A 506 13.37 27.96 17.37
C GLY A 506 13.05 28.41 15.93
N VAL A 507 11.75 28.72 15.70
CA VAL A 507 11.18 29.91 15.00
C VAL A 507 10.67 29.81 13.53
N ARG A 508 9.31 29.82 13.44
CA ARG A 508 8.34 30.53 12.55
C ARG A 508 8.43 30.50 11.01
N SER A 509 7.34 30.06 10.35
CA SER A 509 6.24 30.86 9.73
C SER A 509 5.52 29.99 8.67
N SER A 510 4.25 29.60 8.85
CA SER A 510 2.98 30.32 8.58
C SER A 510 2.54 30.35 7.09
N ALA A 511 1.47 29.62 6.78
CA ALA A 511 0.35 30.04 5.90
C ALA A 511 -0.71 28.91 5.83
N ALA A 512 -1.83 29.15 6.49
CA ALA A 512 -3.15 28.60 6.15
C ALA A 512 -4.00 29.77 5.62
N PRO A 513 -5.12 29.49 4.95
CA PRO A 513 -6.30 30.24 5.31
C PRO A 513 -7.53 29.36 5.52
N THR A 514 -8.18 29.64 6.65
CA THR A 514 -9.55 29.35 6.99
C THR A 514 -10.50 30.36 6.34
N SER A 515 -11.71 29.95 5.97
CA SER A 515 -12.93 30.70 6.35
C SER A 515 -14.18 29.83 6.19
N SER A 516 -14.86 29.61 7.31
CA SER A 516 -16.27 29.22 7.42
C SER A 516 -17.14 30.47 7.67
N MET A 517 -18.47 30.26 7.68
CA MET A 517 -19.60 31.21 7.86
C MET A 517 -20.21 31.65 6.52
N MET A 518 -21.53 31.61 6.28
CA MET A 518 -22.69 31.67 7.17
C MET A 518 -23.93 31.04 6.48
N TYR A 519 -24.85 30.49 7.28
CA TYR A 519 -26.24 30.20 6.91
C TYR A 519 -26.98 31.55 6.75
N ASP A 520 -27.77 31.72 5.70
CA ASP A 520 -29.01 32.51 5.77
C ASP A 520 -30.01 32.08 4.69
N SER A 521 -31.20 31.78 5.16
CA SER A 521 -32.44 31.59 4.42
C SER A 521 -32.96 32.90 3.81
N ILE A 522 -33.83 32.79 2.79
CA ILE A 522 -35.03 33.62 2.49
C ILE A 522 -35.18 33.86 0.97
N PHE A 523 -36.17 33.20 0.36
CA PHE A 523 -36.88 33.68 -0.83
C PHE A 523 -37.64 34.96 -0.48
N PRO A 524 -37.74 35.94 -1.40
CA PRO A 524 -39.03 36.06 -2.08
C PRO A 524 -38.97 36.49 -3.56
N ASP A 525 -39.87 35.89 -4.32
CA ASP A 525 -40.75 36.45 -5.37
C ASP A 525 -40.28 37.42 -6.48
N ALA A 526 -40.73 36.99 -7.67
CA ALA A 526 -41.44 37.76 -8.70
C ALA A 526 -40.66 38.48 -9.83
N GLU A 527 -40.87 37.91 -11.02
CA GLU A 527 -41.20 38.58 -12.29
C GLU A 527 -40.24 39.63 -12.89
N ARG A 528 -39.61 39.27 -14.02
CA ARG A 528 -39.72 40.07 -15.27
C ARG A 528 -39.23 39.34 -16.52
N LYS A 529 -40.21 38.96 -17.35
CA LYS A 529 -40.32 39.04 -18.81
C LYS A 529 -39.04 39.23 -19.67
N SER A 530 -38.81 38.22 -20.51
CA SER A 530 -38.58 38.26 -21.97
C SER A 530 -37.63 39.31 -22.55
N ARG A 531 -36.61 38.84 -23.30
CA ARG A 531 -36.36 39.28 -24.70
C ARG A 531 -35.36 38.34 -25.40
N TYR A 532 -35.71 38.06 -26.65
CA TYR A 532 -34.99 37.33 -27.69
C TYR A 532 -33.57 37.87 -27.99
N SER A 533 -32.63 36.98 -28.32
CA SER A 533 -31.83 36.98 -29.57
C SER A 533 -30.86 35.79 -29.54
N THR A 534 -31.13 34.67 -30.22
CA THR A 534 -30.53 34.31 -31.53
C THR A 534 -29.28 35.11 -31.91
N ALA A 535 -28.12 34.46 -31.92
CA ALA A 535 -27.02 34.76 -32.83
C ALA A 535 -26.27 33.46 -33.13
N TYR A 536 -26.54 32.95 -34.33
CA TYR A 536 -25.71 31.98 -35.03
C TYR A 536 -24.68 32.76 -35.87
N VAL A 537 -23.61 32.06 -36.26
CA VAL A 537 -22.60 32.36 -37.29
C VAL A 537 -21.28 32.98 -36.79
N GLY A 538 -20.22 32.18 -36.99
CA GLY A 538 -18.81 32.46 -36.79
C GLY A 538 -18.03 31.16 -36.69
#